data_AF-A0A3B8PK16-F1
#
_entry.id   AF-A0A3B8PK16-F1
#
_cell.length_a   1.000
_cell.length_b   1.000
_cell.length_c   1.000
_cell.angle_alpha   90.00
_cell.angle_beta   90.00
_cell.angle_gamma   90.00
#
_symmetry.space_group_name_H-M   'P 1'
#
loop_
_entity.id
_entity.type
_entity.pdbx_description
1 polymer ?
#
loop_
_entity_poly.entity_id
_entity_poly.type
_entity_poly.pdbx_seq_one_letter_code
_entity_poly.pdbx_strand_id
1 'polypeptide(L)'
;TTGLRSVPTRRVAGGVALRLDRFDRGANIVFTSDPDLVNMLRRRIAKISGRAARMALKLAQSRLDRVRQVDRQLGKMGHPQPDARRLVTLAADYLSRAAASLDQGALDASRRYSDVTLQTLRILQRAHWEQAVRETASPVASTWSRCFQTLPRHWELVTSIRSASTTPEPRLVGGDFENLEQMVRSGWSSRRAEIAGMTMTAEVYRGSRGREGVSGSCLRLLAQPDLRAAVPARLPWHTVIVDSPPVPVAAGDVVRISGRIRLVSARPGSLDGGVIEDTLGGPGAGLHCRRPGGWRRFELLRRVDRGQDMRIRVALEGVGELRVDDLQVEVFAGGLAVPRRSPTVEARVKPAPRPVRVLR
;
A
#
# COMPACT_ATOMS: atom_id res chain seq x y z
N THR A 1 -17.59 -10.82 19.27
CA THR A 1 -16.84 -11.40 20.41
C THR A 1 -17.65 -12.56 20.98
N THR A 2 -17.00 -13.58 21.54
CA THR A 2 -17.64 -14.79 22.09
C THR A 2 -17.50 -14.92 23.61
N GLY A 3 -16.68 -14.09 24.24
CA GLY A 3 -16.44 -14.15 25.67
C GLY A 3 -15.82 -12.88 26.22
N LEU A 4 -15.79 -12.80 27.55
CA LEU A 4 -15.08 -11.80 28.34
C LEU A 4 -14.16 -12.54 29.30
N ARG A 5 -12.88 -12.19 29.32
CA ARG A 5 -11.89 -12.79 30.23
C ARG A 5 -11.14 -11.69 30.96
N SER A 6 -10.77 -11.97 32.20
CA SER A 6 -9.80 -11.14 32.91
C SER A 6 -8.42 -11.32 32.27
N VAL A 7 -7.64 -10.24 32.24
CA VAL A 7 -6.26 -10.23 31.73
C VAL A 7 -5.35 -9.89 32.90
N PRO A 8 -4.25 -10.63 33.13
CA PRO A 8 -3.32 -10.32 34.21
C PRO A 8 -2.77 -8.89 34.10
N THR A 9 -2.82 -8.16 35.21
CA THR A 9 -2.29 -6.79 35.34
C THR A 9 -1.18 -6.74 36.37
N ARG A 10 -0.13 -5.97 36.08
CA ARG A 10 0.94 -5.65 37.03
C ARG A 10 1.09 -4.14 37.16
N ARG A 11 1.13 -3.61 38.39
CA ARG A 11 1.48 -2.19 38.59
C ARG A 11 2.96 -1.98 38.26
N VAL A 12 3.25 -0.89 37.57
CA VAL A 12 4.60 -0.45 37.19
C VAL A 12 4.75 1.04 37.51
N ALA A 13 5.97 1.55 37.61
CA ALA A 13 6.18 2.99 37.77
C ALA A 13 5.48 3.75 36.62
N GLY A 14 4.56 4.65 36.97
CA GLY A 14 3.77 5.41 35.98
C GLY A 14 2.49 4.74 35.46
N GLY A 15 2.07 3.54 35.95
CA GLY A 15 0.77 3.00 35.58
C GLY A 15 0.56 1.48 35.76
N VAL A 16 -0.21 0.90 34.85
CA VAL A 16 -0.57 -0.54 34.83
C VAL A 16 -0.07 -1.18 33.54
N ALA A 17 0.67 -2.28 33.66
CA ALA A 17 1.07 -3.14 32.56
C ALA A 17 0.09 -4.30 32.41
N LEU A 18 -0.38 -4.54 31.19
CA LEU A 18 -1.21 -5.68 30.79
C LEU A 18 -0.43 -6.58 29.84
N ARG A 19 -0.54 -7.90 30.01
CA ARG A 19 0.06 -8.88 29.09
C ARG A 19 -1.03 -9.65 28.35
N LEU A 20 -1.10 -9.47 27.04
CA LEU A 20 -1.97 -10.25 26.17
C LEU A 20 -1.19 -11.47 25.66
N ASP A 21 -1.51 -12.68 26.13
CA ASP A 21 -0.84 -13.91 25.66
C ASP A 21 -1.03 -14.16 24.16
N ARG A 22 -2.15 -13.68 23.62
CA ARG A 22 -2.49 -13.78 22.20
C ARG A 22 -2.99 -12.42 21.72
N PHE A 23 -2.19 -11.80 20.87
CA PHE A 23 -2.54 -10.60 20.13
C PHE A 23 -2.49 -10.91 18.64
N ASP A 24 -3.48 -10.41 17.91
CA ASP A 24 -3.58 -10.60 16.47
C ASP A 24 -3.84 -9.24 15.78
N ARG A 25 -4.99 -9.05 15.12
CA ARG A 25 -5.31 -7.80 14.41
C ARG A 25 -5.86 -6.70 15.29
N GLY A 26 -6.37 -7.06 16.47
CA GLY A 26 -6.96 -6.13 17.41
C GLY A 26 -7.50 -6.84 18.65
N ALA A 27 -7.61 -6.09 19.73
CA ALA A 27 -8.20 -6.54 20.98
C ALA A 27 -9.01 -5.39 21.59
N ASN A 28 -10.17 -5.70 22.16
CA ASN A 28 -10.94 -4.74 22.95
C ASN A 28 -10.58 -4.95 24.42
N ILE A 29 -10.01 -3.93 25.05
CA ILE A 29 -9.64 -3.93 26.45
C ILE A 29 -10.62 -3.01 27.18
N VAL A 30 -11.25 -3.52 28.24
CA VAL A 30 -12.15 -2.74 29.09
C VAL A 30 -11.51 -2.61 30.46
N PHE A 31 -11.24 -1.38 30.87
CA PHE A 31 -10.84 -1.05 32.24
C PHE A 31 -12.08 -0.60 33.00
N THR A 32 -12.47 -1.35 34.02
CA THR A 32 -13.58 -0.99 34.89
C THR A 32 -13.41 -1.62 36.25
N SER A 33 -13.83 -0.92 37.30
CA SER A 33 -14.04 -1.45 38.64
C SER A 33 -15.51 -1.80 38.90
N ASP A 34 -16.42 -1.47 37.97
CA ASP A 34 -17.86 -1.68 38.09
C ASP A 34 -18.25 -3.13 37.71
N PRO A 35 -18.68 -3.97 38.68
CA PRO A 35 -19.11 -5.33 38.42
C PRO A 35 -20.42 -5.41 37.63
N ASP A 36 -21.28 -4.40 37.69
CA ASP A 36 -22.54 -4.36 36.94
C ASP A 36 -22.30 -4.14 35.46
N LEU A 37 -21.34 -3.29 35.10
CA LEU A 37 -20.87 -3.14 33.73
C LEU A 37 -20.34 -4.47 33.18
N VAL A 38 -19.54 -5.20 33.96
CA VAL A 38 -19.01 -6.53 33.57
C VAL A 38 -20.16 -7.52 33.32
N ASN A 39 -21.15 -7.56 34.20
CA ASN A 39 -22.32 -8.44 34.06
C ASN A 39 -23.19 -8.05 32.86
N MET A 40 -23.39 -6.75 32.62
CA MET A 40 -24.09 -6.23 31.45
C MET A 40 -23.39 -6.66 30.15
N LEU A 41 -22.06 -6.52 30.09
CA LEU A 41 -21.26 -6.95 28.94
C LEU A 41 -21.37 -8.46 28.73
N ARG A 42 -21.24 -9.28 29.79
CA ARG A 42 -21.42 -10.74 29.70
C ARG A 42 -22.78 -11.11 29.10
N ARG A 43 -23.87 -10.49 29.57
CA ARG A 43 -25.23 -10.71 29.02
C ARG A 43 -25.33 -10.33 27.55
N ARG A 44 -24.77 -9.17 27.15
CA ARG A 44 -24.76 -8.75 25.73
C ARG A 44 -23.94 -9.71 24.86
N ILE A 45 -22.79 -10.16 25.34
CA ILE A 45 -21.93 -11.11 24.63
C ILE A 45 -22.65 -12.45 24.45
N ALA A 46 -23.30 -12.96 25.50
CA ALA A 46 -24.06 -14.21 25.44
C ALA A 46 -25.15 -14.18 24.35
N LYS A 47 -25.82 -13.03 24.15
CA LYS A 47 -26.84 -12.86 23.08
C LYS A 47 -26.27 -12.95 21.67
N ILE A 48 -24.99 -12.62 21.46
CA ILE A 48 -24.37 -12.57 20.13
C ILE A 48 -23.33 -13.67 19.87
N SER A 49 -22.90 -14.40 20.90
CA SER A 49 -21.77 -15.34 20.87
C SER A 49 -21.97 -16.43 19.82
N GLY A 50 -23.16 -17.02 19.73
CA GLY A 50 -23.47 -18.09 18.77
C GLY A 50 -23.39 -17.63 17.32
N ARG A 51 -23.82 -16.40 17.02
CA ARG A 51 -23.65 -15.79 15.69
C ARG A 51 -22.18 -15.45 15.44
N ALA A 52 -21.50 -14.90 16.44
CA ALA A 52 -20.10 -14.51 16.33
C ALA A 52 -19.17 -15.70 16.07
N ALA A 53 -19.36 -16.83 16.76
CA ALA A 53 -18.60 -18.06 16.55
C ALA A 53 -18.81 -18.63 15.14
N ARG A 54 -20.07 -18.72 14.69
CA ARG A 54 -20.41 -19.14 13.32
C ARG A 54 -19.77 -18.25 12.25
N MET A 55 -19.83 -16.93 12.42
CA MET A 55 -19.21 -16.00 11.48
C MET A 55 -17.69 -16.09 11.47
N ALA A 56 -17.08 -16.30 12.63
CA ALA A 56 -15.63 -16.52 12.74
C ALA A 56 -15.18 -17.78 12.00
N LEU A 57 -15.88 -18.89 12.20
CA LEU A 57 -15.61 -20.15 11.51
C LEU A 57 -15.74 -19.99 9.99
N LYS A 58 -16.83 -19.37 9.52
CA LYS A 58 -17.05 -19.09 8.09
C LYS A 58 -15.94 -18.21 7.51
N LEU A 59 -15.52 -17.16 8.22
CA LEU A 59 -14.41 -16.31 7.80
C LEU A 59 -13.09 -17.10 7.70
N ALA A 60 -12.80 -17.95 8.69
CA ALA A 60 -11.61 -18.78 8.71
C ALA A 60 -11.58 -19.77 7.54
N GLN A 61 -12.71 -20.43 7.26
CA GLN A 61 -12.88 -21.32 6.10
C GLN A 61 -12.63 -20.58 4.79
N SER A 62 -13.35 -19.48 4.53
CA SER A 62 -13.17 -18.69 3.30
C SER A 62 -11.75 -18.16 3.13
N ARG A 63 -11.04 -17.86 4.22
CA ARG A 63 -9.64 -17.43 4.19
C ARG A 63 -8.70 -18.58 3.88
N LEU A 64 -8.91 -19.76 4.47
CA LEU A 64 -8.13 -20.97 4.18
C LEU A 64 -8.21 -21.33 2.69
N ASP A 65 -9.42 -21.37 2.14
CA ASP A 65 -9.64 -21.73 0.73
C ASP A 65 -8.94 -20.75 -0.21
N ARG A 66 -9.06 -19.45 0.07
CA ARG A 66 -8.40 -18.40 -0.72
C ARG A 66 -6.87 -18.48 -0.63
N VAL A 67 -6.33 -18.69 0.57
CA VAL A 67 -4.87 -18.79 0.76
C VAL A 67 -4.32 -20.01 0.05
N ARG A 68 -4.99 -21.17 0.17
CA ARG A 68 -4.63 -22.38 -0.58
C ARG A 68 -4.67 -22.20 -2.08
N GLN A 69 -5.65 -21.45 -2.61
CA GLN A 69 -5.73 -21.19 -4.04
C GLN A 69 -4.55 -20.34 -4.52
N VAL A 70 -4.29 -19.22 -3.85
CA VAL A 70 -3.21 -18.30 -4.22
C VAL A 70 -1.84 -18.96 -4.04
N ASP A 71 -1.62 -19.68 -2.94
CA ASP A 71 -0.38 -20.43 -2.69
C ASP A 71 -0.08 -21.44 -3.81
N ARG A 72 -1.08 -22.23 -4.22
CA ARG A 72 -0.95 -23.15 -5.36
C ARG A 72 -0.64 -22.42 -6.67
N GLN A 73 -1.27 -21.27 -6.92
CA GLN A 73 -1.02 -20.49 -8.12
C GLN A 73 0.43 -19.96 -8.12
N LEU A 74 0.89 -19.39 -7.01
CA LEU A 74 2.26 -18.91 -6.84
C LEU A 74 3.28 -20.05 -7.00
N GLY A 75 3.01 -21.22 -6.43
CA GLY A 75 3.84 -22.41 -6.60
C GLY A 75 3.99 -22.84 -8.07
N LYS A 76 2.88 -22.85 -8.83
CA LYS A 76 2.90 -23.14 -10.29
C LYS A 76 3.70 -22.11 -11.09
N MET A 77 3.77 -20.87 -10.60
CA MET A 77 4.54 -19.78 -11.22
C MET A 77 6.03 -19.79 -10.80
N GLY A 78 6.50 -20.80 -10.06
CA GLY A 78 7.89 -20.87 -9.62
C GLY A 78 8.18 -20.08 -8.34
N HIS A 79 7.16 -19.64 -7.60
CA HIS A 79 7.28 -18.91 -6.33
C HIS A 79 6.68 -19.69 -5.15
N PRO A 80 7.15 -20.91 -4.85
CA PRO A 80 6.67 -21.67 -3.70
C PRO A 80 7.24 -21.11 -2.38
N GLN A 81 6.60 -21.48 -1.27
CA GLN A 81 7.10 -21.22 0.09
C GLN A 81 7.48 -22.55 0.77
N PRO A 82 8.67 -22.66 1.40
CA PRO A 82 9.13 -23.91 2.00
C PRO A 82 8.16 -24.50 3.03
N ASP A 83 7.63 -23.65 3.92
CA ASP A 83 6.73 -24.06 5.00
C ASP A 83 5.24 -24.08 4.59
N ALA A 84 4.90 -23.84 3.32
CA ALA A 84 3.50 -23.71 2.87
C ALA A 84 2.66 -24.93 3.26
N ARG A 85 3.13 -26.14 2.92
CA ARG A 85 2.41 -27.38 3.20
C ARG A 85 2.15 -27.56 4.69
N ARG A 86 3.17 -27.32 5.52
CA ARG A 86 3.07 -27.42 6.98
C ARG A 86 2.04 -26.42 7.53
N LEU A 87 2.13 -25.14 7.14
CA LEU A 87 1.23 -24.09 7.62
C LEU A 87 -0.22 -24.30 7.17
N VAL A 88 -0.43 -24.74 5.93
CA VAL A 88 -1.77 -25.03 5.40
C VAL A 88 -2.41 -26.22 6.11
N THR A 89 -1.64 -27.29 6.38
CA THR A 89 -2.14 -28.45 7.14
C THR A 89 -2.47 -28.07 8.57
N LEU A 90 -1.59 -27.31 9.24
CA LEU A 90 -1.82 -26.85 10.60
C LEU A 90 -3.06 -25.94 10.71
N ALA A 91 -3.23 -25.01 9.77
CA ALA A 91 -4.42 -24.16 9.72
C ALA A 91 -5.71 -24.98 9.53
N ALA A 92 -5.65 -26.04 8.72
CA ALA A 92 -6.77 -26.94 8.50
C ALA A 92 -7.15 -27.72 9.76
N ASP A 93 -6.17 -28.23 10.51
CA ASP A 93 -6.41 -28.91 11.79
C ASP A 93 -7.12 -27.98 12.79
N TYR A 94 -6.64 -26.74 12.94
CA TYR A 94 -7.32 -25.75 13.79
C TYR A 94 -8.73 -25.44 13.31
N LEU A 95 -8.97 -25.41 12.01
CA LEU A 95 -10.31 -25.16 11.48
C LEU A 95 -11.26 -26.32 11.78
N SER A 96 -10.79 -27.57 11.66
CA SER A 96 -11.55 -28.76 12.05
C SER A 96 -11.89 -28.75 13.55
N ARG A 97 -10.92 -28.38 14.41
CA ARG A 97 -11.18 -28.21 15.85
C ARG A 97 -12.17 -27.08 16.13
N ALA A 98 -12.14 -26.00 15.35
CA ALA A 98 -13.08 -24.90 15.46
C ALA A 98 -14.51 -25.33 15.11
N ALA A 99 -14.67 -26.16 14.08
CA ALA A 99 -15.96 -26.73 13.69
C ALA A 99 -16.49 -27.69 14.78
N ALA A 100 -15.68 -28.66 15.21
CA ALA A 100 -16.07 -29.58 16.27
C ALA A 100 -16.46 -28.86 17.58
N SER A 101 -15.71 -27.82 17.96
CA SER A 101 -16.05 -27.00 19.13
C SER A 101 -17.38 -26.28 18.98
N LEU A 102 -17.73 -25.85 17.76
CA LEU A 102 -19.00 -25.19 17.50
C LEU A 102 -20.17 -26.17 17.62
N ASP A 103 -20.01 -27.37 17.07
CA ASP A 103 -21.02 -28.44 17.09
C ASP A 103 -21.29 -28.91 18.52
N GLN A 104 -20.27 -28.91 19.38
CA GLN A 104 -20.37 -29.20 20.81
C GLN A 104 -20.93 -28.02 21.64
N GLY A 105 -21.26 -26.88 21.03
CA GLY A 105 -21.73 -25.68 21.73
C GLY A 105 -20.64 -24.89 22.46
N ALA A 106 -19.36 -25.26 22.33
CA ALA A 106 -18.21 -24.56 22.90
C ALA A 106 -17.83 -23.31 22.06
N LEU A 107 -18.68 -22.28 22.13
CA LEU A 107 -18.62 -21.09 21.27
C LEU A 107 -17.29 -20.31 21.34
N ASP A 108 -16.74 -20.13 22.55
CA ASP A 108 -15.47 -19.41 22.72
C ASP A 108 -14.27 -20.22 22.20
N ALA A 109 -14.28 -21.54 22.39
CA ALA A 109 -13.25 -22.43 21.85
C ALA A 109 -13.27 -22.41 20.31
N SER A 110 -14.45 -22.51 19.70
CA SER A 110 -14.63 -22.39 18.25
C SER A 110 -14.05 -21.07 17.71
N ARG A 111 -14.36 -19.95 18.38
CA ARG A 111 -13.82 -18.64 18.00
C ARG A 111 -12.29 -18.58 18.12
N ARG A 112 -11.73 -19.08 19.22
CA ARG A 112 -10.28 -19.09 19.45
C ARG A 112 -9.56 -19.92 18.39
N TYR A 113 -10.05 -21.12 18.09
CA TYR A 113 -9.45 -21.95 17.04
C TYR A 113 -9.56 -21.29 15.66
N SER A 114 -10.70 -20.65 15.35
CA SER A 114 -10.85 -19.86 14.11
C SER A 114 -9.83 -18.72 14.02
N ASP A 115 -9.54 -18.04 15.13
CA ASP A 115 -8.52 -16.98 15.18
C ASP A 115 -7.11 -17.55 15.00
N VAL A 116 -6.80 -18.70 15.59
CA VAL A 116 -5.51 -19.38 15.40
C VAL A 116 -5.35 -19.82 13.94
N THR A 117 -6.37 -20.38 13.28
CA THR A 117 -6.35 -20.66 11.83
C THR A 117 -5.95 -19.41 11.05
N LEU A 118 -6.60 -18.27 11.31
CA LEU A 118 -6.29 -17.02 10.61
C LEU A 118 -4.87 -16.53 10.89
N GLN A 119 -4.37 -16.68 12.11
CA GLN A 119 -3.00 -16.33 12.48
C GLN A 119 -1.98 -17.18 11.73
N THR A 120 -2.15 -18.51 11.71
CA THR A 120 -1.30 -19.43 10.96
C THR A 120 -1.27 -19.08 9.47
N LEU A 121 -2.43 -18.76 8.87
CA LEU A 121 -2.49 -18.36 7.46
C LEU A 121 -1.77 -17.05 7.18
N ARG A 122 -1.78 -16.08 8.10
CA ARG A 122 -1.07 -14.80 7.91
C ARG A 122 0.45 -14.97 7.88
N ILE A 123 1.00 -15.97 8.57
CA ILE A 123 2.43 -16.29 8.48
C ILE A 123 2.79 -16.64 7.04
N LEU A 124 2.02 -17.52 6.41
CA LEU A 124 2.23 -17.91 5.01
C LEU A 124 2.03 -16.73 4.05
N GLN A 125 0.97 -15.94 4.25
CA GLN A 125 0.71 -14.76 3.43
C GLN A 125 1.87 -13.75 3.50
N ARG A 126 2.42 -13.56 4.70
CA ARG A 126 3.55 -12.66 4.93
C ARG A 126 4.80 -13.17 4.23
N ALA A 127 5.10 -14.47 4.31
CA ALA A 127 6.26 -15.06 3.65
C ALA A 127 6.21 -14.88 2.12
N HIS A 128 5.05 -15.12 1.51
CA HIS A 128 4.81 -14.84 0.08
C HIS A 128 4.98 -13.37 -0.29
N TRP A 129 4.43 -12.47 0.54
CA TRP A 129 4.57 -11.04 0.32
C TRP A 129 6.02 -10.58 0.42
N GLU A 130 6.77 -11.06 1.43
CA GLU A 130 8.19 -10.75 1.61
C GLU A 130 9.02 -11.25 0.44
N GLN A 131 8.71 -12.44 -0.12
CA GLN A 131 9.36 -12.92 -1.34
C GLN A 131 9.09 -11.99 -2.52
N ALA A 132 7.84 -11.53 -2.72
CA ALA A 132 7.48 -10.66 -3.83
C ALA A 132 8.14 -9.29 -3.78
N VAL A 133 8.26 -8.69 -2.59
CA VAL A 133 8.82 -7.33 -2.45
C VAL A 133 10.32 -7.30 -2.20
N ARG A 134 10.99 -8.46 -2.03
CA ARG A 134 12.42 -8.56 -1.64
C ARG A 134 13.35 -7.83 -2.60
N GLU A 135 13.16 -8.02 -3.90
CA GLU A 135 14.01 -7.46 -4.97
C GLU A 135 13.57 -6.05 -5.37
N THR A 136 12.49 -5.55 -4.75
CA THR A 136 11.85 -4.31 -5.14
C THR A 136 12.32 -3.15 -4.26
N ALA A 137 12.57 -1.98 -4.84
CA ALA A 137 12.99 -0.80 -4.08
C ALA A 137 11.93 -0.27 -3.08
N SER A 138 10.67 -0.65 -3.27
CA SER A 138 9.54 -0.26 -2.43
C SER A 138 8.42 -1.31 -2.44
N PRO A 139 7.77 -1.60 -1.31
CA PRO A 139 6.66 -2.55 -1.28
C PRO A 139 5.42 -2.13 -2.10
N VAL A 140 5.35 -0.86 -2.51
CA VAL A 140 4.30 -0.30 -3.38
C VAL A 140 4.74 -0.16 -4.84
N ALA A 141 5.91 -0.67 -5.22
CA ALA A 141 6.39 -0.54 -6.59
C ALA A 141 5.42 -1.13 -7.60
N SER A 142 4.77 -2.24 -7.28
CA SER A 142 3.67 -2.78 -8.06
C SER A 142 2.35 -2.46 -7.38
N THR A 143 1.34 -2.03 -8.12
CA THR A 143 -0.01 -1.86 -7.59
C THR A 143 -0.60 -3.18 -7.06
N TRP A 144 -0.10 -4.32 -7.56
CA TRP A 144 -0.53 -5.66 -7.18
C TRP A 144 0.30 -6.33 -6.07
N SER A 145 1.42 -5.76 -5.64
CA SER A 145 2.17 -6.27 -4.47
C SER A 145 1.52 -5.89 -3.14
N ARG A 146 0.52 -4.98 -3.15
CA ARG A 146 -0.14 -4.45 -1.94
C ARG A 146 -1.05 -5.44 -1.22
N CYS A 147 -1.51 -6.48 -1.90
CA CYS A 147 -2.46 -7.45 -1.37
C CYS A 147 -1.99 -8.86 -1.71
N PHE A 148 -2.05 -9.76 -0.73
CA PHE A 148 -1.69 -11.17 -0.94
C PHE A 148 -2.47 -11.80 -2.11
N GLN A 149 -3.76 -11.47 -2.27
CA GLN A 149 -4.60 -12.03 -3.33
C GLN A 149 -4.16 -11.63 -4.74
N THR A 150 -3.42 -10.53 -4.88
CA THR A 150 -2.99 -9.99 -6.16
C THR A 150 -1.54 -10.32 -6.47
N LEU A 151 -0.82 -11.03 -5.57
CA LEU A 151 0.57 -11.45 -5.81
C LEU A 151 0.75 -12.28 -7.09
N PRO A 152 -0.17 -13.18 -7.50
CA PRO A 152 -0.01 -13.85 -8.78
C PRO A 152 0.06 -12.87 -9.95
N ARG A 153 -0.80 -11.84 -9.98
CA ARG A 153 -0.76 -10.81 -11.02
C ARG A 153 0.52 -9.98 -10.97
N HIS A 154 1.04 -9.72 -9.78
CA HIS A 154 2.35 -9.07 -9.63
C HIS A 154 3.45 -9.89 -10.31
N TRP A 155 3.48 -11.20 -10.11
CA TRP A 155 4.47 -12.05 -10.77
C TRP A 155 4.24 -12.17 -12.28
N GLU A 156 3.00 -12.17 -12.77
CA GLU A 156 2.71 -12.08 -14.20
C GLU A 156 3.33 -10.80 -14.81
N LEU A 157 3.20 -9.66 -14.12
CA LEU A 157 3.80 -8.38 -14.53
C LEU A 157 5.32 -8.46 -14.57
N VAL A 158 5.94 -8.98 -13.51
CA VAL A 158 7.39 -9.13 -13.42
C VAL A 158 7.91 -10.05 -14.53
N THR A 159 7.23 -11.17 -14.77
CA THR A 159 7.59 -12.09 -15.86
C THR A 159 7.45 -11.43 -17.22
N SER A 160 6.39 -10.66 -17.48
CA SER A 160 6.22 -9.96 -18.77
C SER A 160 7.36 -9.00 -19.10
N ILE A 161 7.92 -8.34 -18.09
CA ILE A 161 9.07 -7.44 -18.25
C ILE A 161 10.35 -8.25 -18.46
N ARG A 162 10.55 -9.31 -17.67
CA ARG A 162 11.73 -10.19 -17.79
C ARG A 162 11.76 -10.97 -19.10
N SER A 163 10.60 -11.32 -19.67
CA SER A 163 10.49 -12.05 -20.94
C SER A 163 10.59 -11.15 -22.17
N ALA A 164 10.57 -9.82 -21.99
CA ALA A 164 10.72 -8.91 -23.11
C ALA A 164 12.12 -9.07 -23.72
N SER A 165 12.19 -9.40 -25.01
CA SER A 165 13.46 -9.67 -25.72
C SER A 165 14.36 -8.44 -25.82
N THR A 166 13.81 -7.25 -25.64
CA THR A 166 14.55 -5.98 -25.71
C THR A 166 13.98 -5.02 -24.68
N THR A 167 14.86 -4.34 -23.95
CA THR A 167 14.47 -3.22 -23.09
C THR A 167 14.08 -2.03 -23.97
N PRO A 168 12.84 -1.53 -23.88
CA PRO A 168 12.41 -0.37 -24.65
C PRO A 168 13.26 0.85 -24.31
N GLU A 169 13.44 1.76 -25.26
CA GLU A 169 14.05 3.05 -24.96
C GLU A 169 13.13 3.88 -24.04
N PRO A 170 13.69 4.65 -23.08
CA PRO A 170 12.91 5.55 -22.26
C PRO A 170 12.15 6.58 -23.10
N ARG A 171 10.83 6.66 -22.92
CA ARG A 171 9.93 7.58 -23.63
C ARG A 171 9.77 8.94 -22.96
N LEU A 172 10.28 9.10 -21.73
CA LEU A 172 10.18 10.36 -21.00
C LEU A 172 11.28 11.32 -21.43
N VAL A 173 10.90 12.41 -22.10
CA VAL A 173 11.84 13.44 -22.56
C VAL A 173 12.23 14.38 -21.42
N GLY A 174 13.54 14.59 -21.21
CA GLY A 174 14.08 15.50 -20.20
C GLY A 174 14.03 14.97 -18.76
N GLY A 175 13.94 13.64 -18.59
CA GLY A 175 13.97 13.00 -17.27
C GLY A 175 15.37 12.80 -16.67
N ASP A 176 16.42 13.05 -17.46
CA ASP A 176 17.82 13.13 -17.00
C ASP A 176 18.16 14.50 -16.36
N PHE A 177 17.29 15.49 -16.53
CA PHE A 177 17.42 16.85 -16.00
C PHE A 177 18.68 17.61 -16.43
N GLU A 178 19.29 17.27 -17.57
CA GLU A 178 20.52 17.94 -18.03
C GLU A 178 20.23 19.20 -18.88
N ASN A 179 19.10 19.24 -19.57
CA ASN A 179 18.73 20.33 -20.47
C ASN A 179 17.40 20.99 -20.09
N LEU A 180 17.48 22.10 -19.36
CA LEU A 180 16.31 22.88 -18.93
C LEU A 180 15.45 23.37 -20.11
N GLU A 181 16.07 23.80 -21.21
CA GLU A 181 15.31 24.25 -22.39
C GLU A 181 14.51 23.11 -23.01
N GLN A 182 15.10 21.91 -23.11
CA GLN A 182 14.41 20.73 -23.59
C GLN A 182 13.25 20.35 -22.69
N MET A 183 13.43 20.44 -21.37
CA MET A 183 12.35 20.18 -20.40
C MET A 183 11.17 21.14 -20.59
N VAL A 184 11.45 22.44 -20.73
CA VAL A 184 10.40 23.45 -20.96
C VAL A 184 9.69 23.19 -22.28
N ARG A 185 10.44 22.94 -23.36
CA ARG A 185 9.87 22.63 -24.69
C ARG A 185 9.04 21.35 -24.70
N SER A 186 9.42 20.34 -23.94
CA SER A 186 8.70 19.07 -23.89
C SER A 186 7.45 19.12 -23.01
N GLY A 187 7.30 20.16 -22.17
CA GLY A 187 6.09 20.40 -21.39
C GLY A 187 6.18 20.02 -19.90
N TRP A 188 7.39 19.98 -19.34
CA TRP A 188 7.56 19.95 -17.88
C TRP A 188 6.99 21.23 -17.27
N SER A 189 6.30 21.09 -16.15
CA SER A 189 5.71 22.23 -15.44
C SER A 189 5.96 22.13 -13.94
N SER A 190 6.06 23.29 -13.27
CA SER A 190 6.22 23.36 -11.82
C SER A 190 5.12 24.22 -11.20
N ARG A 191 4.70 23.84 -10.00
CA ARG A 191 3.75 24.57 -9.17
C ARG A 191 4.29 24.61 -7.74
N ARG A 192 4.20 25.76 -7.10
CA ARG A 192 4.66 25.97 -5.73
C ARG A 192 3.56 26.65 -4.94
N ALA A 193 3.45 26.31 -3.66
CA ALA A 193 2.60 27.04 -2.76
C ALA A 193 3.22 28.40 -2.45
N GLU A 194 2.37 29.41 -2.29
CA GLU A 194 2.79 30.74 -1.84
C GLU A 194 2.44 30.86 -0.35
N ILE A 195 3.46 30.90 0.49
CA ILE A 195 3.30 30.99 1.94
C ILE A 195 4.26 32.05 2.46
N ALA A 196 3.75 33.01 3.23
CA ALA A 196 4.56 34.07 3.81
C ALA A 196 5.66 33.49 4.72
N GLY A 197 6.89 34.00 4.57
CA GLY A 197 8.04 33.54 5.35
C GLY A 197 8.62 32.20 4.89
N MET A 198 8.28 31.73 3.69
CA MET A 198 8.77 30.49 3.10
C MET A 198 9.33 30.72 1.71
N THR A 199 10.53 30.18 1.47
CA THR A 199 11.13 30.04 0.15
C THR A 199 10.79 28.66 -0.40
N MET A 200 10.12 28.63 -1.57
CA MET A 200 9.76 27.41 -2.29
C MET A 200 10.28 27.43 -3.72
N THR A 201 11.12 26.46 -4.08
CA THR A 201 11.76 26.41 -5.40
C THR A 201 11.69 25.02 -6.03
N ALA A 202 11.54 25.00 -7.34
CA ALA A 202 11.75 23.85 -8.21
C ALA A 202 12.75 24.27 -9.29
N GLU A 203 13.86 23.56 -9.41
CA GLU A 203 14.93 23.95 -10.33
C GLU A 203 15.76 22.74 -10.78
N VAL A 204 16.48 22.92 -11.88
CA VAL A 204 17.57 22.03 -12.29
C VAL A 204 18.81 22.44 -11.52
N TYR A 205 19.19 21.65 -10.51
CA TYR A 205 20.29 21.93 -9.61
C TYR A 205 21.59 21.28 -10.11
N ARG A 206 22.59 22.11 -10.41
CA ARG A 206 23.94 21.71 -10.81
C ARG A 206 24.84 21.62 -9.57
N GLY A 207 25.66 20.58 -9.49
CA GLY A 207 26.61 20.42 -8.38
C GLY A 207 26.14 19.48 -7.25
N SER A 208 25.19 18.60 -7.55
CA SER A 208 25.13 17.35 -6.77
C SER A 208 26.37 16.53 -7.13
N ARG A 209 27.04 15.90 -6.15
CA ARG A 209 27.82 14.69 -6.46
C ARG A 209 26.83 13.75 -7.14
N GLY A 210 26.91 13.65 -8.46
CA GLY A 210 26.02 12.84 -9.27
C GLY A 210 26.37 11.37 -9.10
N ARG A 211 25.96 10.56 -10.07
CA ARG A 211 26.38 9.17 -10.25
C ARG A 211 27.89 9.06 -9.99
N GLU A 212 28.29 8.24 -9.01
CA GLU A 212 29.70 7.85 -8.78
C GLU A 212 30.68 9.03 -8.57
N GLY A 213 30.19 10.23 -8.17
CA GLY A 213 31.06 11.40 -7.95
C GLY A 213 31.29 12.28 -9.19
N VAL A 214 30.63 12.00 -10.31
CA VAL A 214 30.66 12.87 -11.51
C VAL A 214 29.67 14.03 -11.32
N SER A 215 30.08 15.25 -11.68
CA SER A 215 29.22 16.44 -11.67
C SER A 215 28.14 16.32 -12.74
N GLY A 216 26.89 16.20 -12.32
CA GLY A 216 25.70 16.22 -13.19
C GLY A 216 24.62 17.16 -12.64
N SER A 217 23.54 17.31 -13.39
CA SER A 217 22.36 18.08 -12.98
C SER A 217 21.31 17.14 -12.37
N CYS A 218 20.36 17.67 -11.59
CA CYS A 218 19.23 16.90 -11.10
C CYS A 218 18.03 17.81 -10.82
N LEU A 219 16.83 17.26 -10.74
CA LEU A 219 15.68 18.03 -10.27
C LEU A 219 15.77 18.24 -8.76
N ARG A 220 15.73 19.50 -8.30
CA ARG A 220 15.67 19.88 -6.89
C ARG A 220 14.35 20.56 -6.57
N LEU A 221 13.64 20.04 -5.57
CA LEU A 221 12.51 20.68 -4.91
C LEU A 221 12.94 21.09 -3.51
N LEU A 222 12.76 22.36 -3.17
CA LEU A 222 13.15 22.93 -1.88
C LEU A 222 11.99 23.72 -1.29
N ALA A 223 11.68 23.46 -0.03
CA ALA A 223 10.79 24.28 0.79
C ALA A 223 11.47 24.53 2.13
N GLN A 224 11.78 25.78 2.44
CA GLN A 224 12.45 26.18 3.67
C GLN A 224 11.93 27.51 4.18
N PRO A 225 11.89 27.75 5.50
CA PRO A 225 11.56 29.07 6.01
C PRO A 225 12.61 30.09 5.60
N ASP A 226 12.17 31.31 5.42
CA ASP A 226 13.07 32.45 5.26
C ASP A 226 13.87 32.69 6.55
N LEU A 227 14.98 33.42 6.43
CA LEU A 227 15.85 33.70 7.56
C LEU A 227 15.04 34.36 8.69
N ARG A 228 15.08 33.77 9.89
CA ARG A 228 14.35 34.22 11.11
C ARG A 228 12.81 34.09 11.03
N ALA A 229 12.25 33.52 9.97
CA ALA A 229 10.82 33.25 9.90
C ALA A 229 10.46 31.98 10.70
N ALA A 230 9.36 32.05 11.45
CA ALA A 230 8.78 30.86 12.06
C ALA A 230 8.15 29.98 10.97
N VAL A 231 8.22 28.66 11.14
CA VAL A 231 7.49 27.76 10.23
C VAL A 231 6.00 27.81 10.53
N PRO A 232 5.14 28.07 9.53
CA PRO A 232 3.70 27.99 9.67
C PRO A 232 3.24 26.67 10.27
N ALA A 233 2.29 26.74 11.20
CA ALA A 233 1.71 25.54 11.83
C ALA A 233 0.92 24.67 10.85
N ARG A 234 0.51 25.22 9.70
CA ARG A 234 -0.20 24.51 8.63
C ARG A 234 0.49 24.74 7.31
N LEU A 235 0.78 23.65 6.62
CA LEU A 235 1.29 23.62 5.26
C LEU A 235 0.28 22.87 4.37
N PRO A 236 0.21 23.21 3.07
CA PRO A 236 -0.53 22.39 2.11
C PRO A 236 0.08 20.99 2.03
N TRP A 237 -0.69 20.06 1.51
CA TRP A 237 -0.26 18.66 1.35
C TRP A 237 1.01 18.54 0.51
N HIS A 238 1.07 19.28 -0.62
CA HIS A 238 2.27 19.44 -1.43
C HIS A 238 2.73 20.90 -1.40
N THR A 239 4.00 21.14 -1.08
CA THR A 239 4.60 22.48 -1.05
C THR A 239 5.20 22.85 -2.41
N VAL A 240 5.88 21.91 -3.04
CA VAL A 240 6.44 22.07 -4.38
C VAL A 240 6.07 20.85 -5.21
N ILE A 241 5.63 21.08 -6.45
CA ILE A 241 5.20 20.06 -7.40
C ILE A 241 5.90 20.30 -8.73
N VAL A 242 6.36 19.22 -9.36
CA VAL A 242 6.80 19.19 -10.74
C VAL A 242 6.07 18.06 -11.44
N ASP A 243 5.37 18.38 -12.52
CA ASP A 243 4.64 17.43 -13.35
C ASP A 243 5.41 17.22 -14.68
N SER A 244 5.55 15.95 -15.07
CA SER A 244 6.20 15.55 -16.31
C SER A 244 5.34 15.85 -17.54
N PRO A 245 5.94 15.87 -18.75
CA PRO A 245 5.19 15.82 -19.99
C PRO A 245 4.42 14.50 -20.11
N PRO A 246 3.36 14.47 -20.94
CA PRO A 246 2.57 13.28 -21.17
C PRO A 246 3.39 12.21 -21.91
N VAL A 247 3.25 10.96 -21.49
CA VAL A 247 3.78 9.77 -22.17
C VAL A 247 2.60 8.92 -22.64
N PRO A 248 2.33 8.84 -23.95
CA PRO A 248 1.23 8.05 -24.49
C PRO A 248 1.43 6.55 -24.21
N VAL A 249 0.40 5.92 -23.66
CA VAL A 249 0.38 4.48 -23.37
C VAL A 249 -0.93 3.83 -23.83
N ALA A 250 -0.86 2.59 -24.30
CA ALA A 250 -2.01 1.85 -24.80
C ALA A 250 -2.54 0.83 -23.78
N ALA A 251 -3.81 0.46 -23.89
CA ALA A 251 -4.40 -0.56 -23.03
C ALA A 251 -3.69 -1.92 -23.22
N GLY A 252 -3.31 -2.57 -22.12
CA GLY A 252 -2.55 -3.82 -22.12
C GLY A 252 -1.04 -3.63 -22.02
N ASP A 253 -0.54 -2.40 -22.19
CA ASP A 253 0.87 -2.10 -21.98
C ASP A 253 1.27 -2.31 -20.52
N VAL A 254 2.54 -2.65 -20.34
CA VAL A 254 3.21 -2.65 -19.04
C VAL A 254 4.21 -1.51 -19.03
N VAL A 255 4.12 -0.65 -18.02
CA VAL A 255 5.00 0.51 -17.87
C VAL A 255 5.94 0.29 -16.69
N ARG A 256 7.23 0.47 -16.95
CA ARG A 256 8.27 0.57 -15.92
C ARG A 256 8.67 2.04 -15.77
N ILE A 257 8.49 2.57 -14.57
CA ILE A 257 8.95 3.90 -14.18
C ILE A 257 10.14 3.71 -13.27
N SER A 258 11.30 4.25 -13.62
CA SER A 258 12.49 4.10 -12.79
C SER A 258 13.24 5.43 -12.63
N GLY A 259 14.11 5.48 -11.63
CA GLY A 259 14.99 6.62 -11.43
C GLY A 259 15.66 6.60 -10.07
N ARG A 260 16.17 7.76 -9.66
CA ARG A 260 16.85 7.97 -8.39
C ARG A 260 16.14 9.04 -7.59
N ILE A 261 16.03 8.81 -6.29
CA ILE A 261 15.43 9.75 -5.35
C ILE A 261 16.33 9.91 -4.14
N ARG A 262 16.43 11.15 -3.66
CA ARG A 262 17.17 11.50 -2.45
C ARG A 262 16.43 12.56 -1.67
N LEU A 263 16.01 12.23 -0.46
CA LEU A 263 15.59 13.24 0.51
C LEU A 263 16.86 13.74 1.22
N VAL A 264 17.18 15.03 1.05
CA VAL A 264 18.37 15.65 1.62
C VAL A 264 18.08 16.10 3.05
N SER A 265 16.93 16.73 3.26
CA SER A 265 16.49 17.21 4.56
C SER A 265 14.97 17.13 4.69
N ALA A 266 14.50 16.93 5.91
CA ALA A 266 13.10 16.94 6.32
C ALA A 266 13.04 17.32 7.80
N ARG A 267 11.98 17.97 8.27
CA ARG A 267 11.84 18.24 9.71
C ARG A 267 11.35 17.01 10.46
N PRO A 268 11.83 16.76 11.68
CA PRO A 268 11.28 15.72 12.53
C PRO A 268 9.81 16.00 12.91
N GLY A 269 8.95 14.98 12.86
CA GLY A 269 7.59 15.02 13.42
C GLY A 269 6.47 15.50 12.48
N SER A 270 6.78 15.78 11.21
CA SER A 270 5.84 16.24 10.17
C SER A 270 5.56 15.14 9.13
N LEU A 271 4.64 15.40 8.19
CA LEU A 271 4.44 14.58 6.98
C LEU A 271 5.63 14.64 6.01
N ASP A 272 6.73 15.30 6.38
CA ASP A 272 7.80 15.72 5.48
C ASP A 272 8.43 14.56 4.72
N GLY A 273 8.56 14.76 3.42
CA GLY A 273 9.16 13.79 2.52
C GLY A 273 8.96 14.13 1.05
N GLY A 274 9.61 13.35 0.20
CA GLY A 274 9.34 13.37 -1.23
C GLY A 274 8.32 12.32 -1.61
N VAL A 275 7.49 12.62 -2.60
CA VAL A 275 6.60 11.65 -3.22
C VAL A 275 6.79 11.67 -4.73
N ILE A 276 6.81 10.47 -5.32
CA ILE A 276 6.69 10.28 -6.77
C ILE A 276 5.38 9.56 -7.02
N GLU A 277 4.50 10.17 -7.79
CA GLU A 277 3.19 9.64 -8.17
C GLU A 277 3.08 9.54 -9.69
N ASP A 278 2.16 8.70 -10.16
CA ASP A 278 1.85 8.56 -11.57
C ASP A 278 0.35 8.41 -11.78
N THR A 279 -0.15 8.81 -12.96
CA THR A 279 -1.59 8.77 -13.25
C THR A 279 -2.16 7.36 -13.36
N LEU A 280 -1.34 6.33 -13.59
CA LEU A 280 -1.79 4.93 -13.69
C LEU A 280 -2.03 4.30 -12.30
N GLY A 281 -1.11 4.54 -11.36
CA GLY A 281 -1.19 4.03 -9.99
C GLY A 281 -2.07 4.91 -9.08
N GLY A 282 -2.16 6.20 -9.38
CA GLY A 282 -2.82 7.20 -8.55
C GLY A 282 -2.09 7.46 -7.22
N PRO A 283 -2.61 8.38 -6.38
CA PRO A 283 -1.95 8.80 -5.14
C PRO A 283 -1.69 7.65 -4.17
N GLY A 284 -2.58 6.65 -4.15
CA GLY A 284 -2.46 5.49 -3.26
C GLY A 284 -1.29 4.55 -3.59
N ALA A 285 -0.64 4.68 -4.75
CA ALA A 285 0.49 3.87 -5.19
C ALA A 285 1.80 4.68 -5.33
N GLY A 286 1.81 5.91 -4.81
CA GLY A 286 2.97 6.79 -4.82
C GLY A 286 4.14 6.24 -4.00
N LEU A 287 5.36 6.50 -4.49
CA LEU A 287 6.59 6.21 -3.77
C LEU A 287 6.89 7.33 -2.78
N HIS A 288 6.78 7.04 -1.49
CA HIS A 288 7.15 8.00 -0.45
C HIS A 288 8.61 7.80 0.01
N CYS A 289 9.38 8.88 -0.01
CA CYS A 289 10.70 9.01 0.58
C CYS A 289 10.59 9.88 1.84
N ARG A 290 10.51 9.25 3.02
CA ARG A 290 10.28 9.92 4.32
C ARG A 290 11.52 10.04 5.21
N ARG A 291 12.65 9.45 4.79
CA ARG A 291 13.87 9.41 5.58
C ARG A 291 15.00 10.07 4.79
N PRO A 292 15.63 11.12 5.33
CA PRO A 292 16.81 11.70 4.71
C PRO A 292 17.91 10.66 4.54
N GLY A 293 18.69 10.78 3.47
CA GLY A 293 19.74 9.82 3.16
C GLY A 293 20.47 10.06 1.84
N GLY A 294 21.18 9.03 1.39
CA GLY A 294 21.83 9.01 0.08
C GLY A 294 20.86 8.77 -1.07
N TRP A 295 21.39 8.83 -2.29
CA TRP A 295 20.65 8.45 -3.50
C TRP A 295 20.19 7.00 -3.44
N ARG A 296 18.92 6.78 -3.76
CA ARG A 296 18.32 5.44 -3.83
C ARG A 296 17.68 5.27 -5.19
N ARG A 297 17.96 4.14 -5.84
CA ARG A 297 17.23 3.74 -7.04
C ARG A 297 15.82 3.31 -6.67
N PHE A 298 14.87 3.58 -7.54
CA PHE A 298 13.53 3.06 -7.44
C PHE A 298 13.04 2.53 -8.79
N GLU A 299 12.04 1.68 -8.72
CA GLU A 299 11.31 1.13 -9.86
C GLU A 299 9.85 1.03 -9.44
N LEU A 300 8.94 1.42 -10.33
CA LEU A 300 7.49 1.27 -10.21
C LEU A 300 6.97 0.56 -11.46
N LEU A 301 6.13 -0.44 -11.28
CA LEU A 301 5.54 -1.23 -12.36
C LEU A 301 4.03 -0.99 -12.41
N ARG A 302 3.51 -0.71 -13.60
CA ARG A 302 2.09 -0.43 -13.85
C ARG A 302 1.57 -1.25 -15.02
N ARG A 303 0.36 -1.80 -14.88
CA ARG A 303 -0.41 -2.22 -16.07
C ARG A 303 -1.30 -1.05 -16.50
N VAL A 304 -1.37 -0.84 -17.80
CA VAL A 304 -2.28 0.14 -18.41
C VAL A 304 -3.63 -0.52 -18.69
N ASP A 305 -4.65 -0.17 -17.91
CA ASP A 305 -6.00 -0.73 -18.08
C ASP A 305 -6.77 -0.08 -19.24
N ARG A 306 -6.50 1.19 -19.51
CA ARG A 306 -7.08 1.99 -20.60
C ARG A 306 -5.99 2.91 -21.16
N GLY A 307 -5.97 3.04 -22.49
CA GLY A 307 -5.06 3.96 -23.15
C GLY A 307 -5.27 5.39 -22.67
N GLN A 308 -4.18 6.08 -22.38
CA GLN A 308 -4.18 7.44 -21.83
C GLN A 308 -2.80 8.08 -21.96
N ASP A 309 -2.74 9.38 -21.71
CA ASP A 309 -1.48 10.11 -21.54
C ASP A 309 -1.02 10.00 -20.09
N MET A 310 -0.04 9.14 -19.84
CA MET A 310 0.53 8.98 -18.50
C MET A 310 1.37 10.20 -18.13
N ARG A 311 1.26 10.66 -16.88
CA ARG A 311 2.17 11.67 -16.32
C ARG A 311 2.75 11.19 -15.00
N ILE A 312 3.97 11.65 -14.71
CA ILE A 312 4.62 11.50 -13.42
C ILE A 312 4.56 12.85 -12.69
N ARG A 313 4.27 12.80 -11.40
CA ARG A 313 4.37 13.92 -10.49
C ARG A 313 5.47 13.66 -9.49
N VAL A 314 6.39 14.60 -9.37
CA VAL A 314 7.34 14.67 -8.26
C VAL A 314 6.88 15.79 -7.35
N ALA A 315 6.68 15.50 -6.07
CA ALA A 315 6.27 16.52 -5.11
C ALA A 315 7.04 16.43 -3.79
N LEU A 316 7.24 17.59 -3.18
CA LEU A 316 7.71 17.72 -1.81
C LEU A 316 6.49 17.91 -0.90
N GLU A 317 6.37 17.06 0.11
CA GLU A 317 5.41 17.18 1.20
C GLU A 317 6.12 17.91 2.34
N GLY A 318 5.59 19.06 2.77
CA GLY A 318 6.10 19.85 3.88
C GLY A 318 7.44 20.57 3.64
N VAL A 319 8.31 20.63 4.67
CA VAL A 319 9.56 21.42 4.67
C VAL A 319 10.77 20.52 4.50
N GLY A 320 11.62 20.82 3.53
CA GLY A 320 12.83 20.04 3.28
C GLY A 320 13.37 20.23 1.87
N GLU A 321 14.25 19.33 1.48
CA GLU A 321 14.85 19.30 0.16
C GLU A 321 14.79 17.89 -0.42
N LEU A 322 14.17 17.76 -1.59
CA LEU A 322 14.07 16.54 -2.38
C LEU A 322 14.87 16.70 -3.66
N ARG A 323 15.65 15.68 -4.02
CA ARG A 323 16.31 15.56 -5.32
C ARG A 323 15.86 14.30 -6.04
N VAL A 324 15.63 14.44 -7.35
CA VAL A 324 15.26 13.34 -8.25
C VAL A 324 16.15 13.41 -9.49
N ASP A 325 16.55 12.24 -9.98
CA ASP A 325 17.47 12.12 -11.10
C ASP A 325 17.19 10.83 -11.90
N ASP A 326 17.69 10.75 -13.14
CA ASP A 326 17.55 9.61 -14.04
C ASP A 326 16.09 9.10 -14.19
N LEU A 327 15.11 9.99 -14.26
CA LEU A 327 13.70 9.58 -14.35
C LEU A 327 13.39 9.02 -15.75
N GLN A 328 12.97 7.77 -15.80
CA GLN A 328 12.72 7.03 -17.05
C GLN A 328 11.34 6.39 -17.06
N VAL A 329 10.75 6.31 -18.25
CA VAL A 329 9.49 5.61 -18.51
C VAL A 329 9.69 4.69 -19.69
N GLU A 330 9.66 3.39 -19.45
CA GLU A 330 9.77 2.37 -20.49
C GLU A 330 8.44 1.65 -20.63
N VAL A 331 8.00 1.47 -21.88
CA VAL A 331 6.68 0.92 -22.21
C VAL A 331 6.87 -0.40 -22.96
N PHE A 332 6.42 -1.48 -22.34
CA PHE A 332 6.45 -2.83 -22.87
C PHE A 332 5.09 -3.13 -23.52
N ALA A 333 5.05 -3.10 -24.84
CA ALA A 333 3.83 -3.29 -25.62
C ALA A 333 3.26 -4.72 -25.44
N GLY A 334 1.95 -4.82 -25.21
CA GLY A 334 1.24 -6.11 -25.18
C GLY A 334 1.63 -7.05 -24.02
N GLY A 335 2.26 -6.53 -22.96
CA GLY A 335 2.87 -7.34 -21.90
C GLY A 335 1.89 -8.20 -21.09
N LEU A 336 0.61 -7.84 -21.01
CA LEU A 336 -0.42 -8.66 -20.36
C LEU A 336 -1.76 -8.56 -21.11
N ALA A 337 -2.33 -9.70 -21.49
CA ALA A 337 -3.68 -9.76 -22.05
C ALA A 337 -4.67 -9.08 -21.08
N VAL A 338 -5.42 -8.10 -21.59
CA VAL A 338 -6.46 -7.43 -20.80
C VAL A 338 -7.51 -8.50 -20.43
N PRO A 339 -7.77 -8.77 -19.14
CA PRO A 339 -8.80 -9.72 -18.78
C PRO A 339 -10.13 -9.21 -19.34
N ARG A 340 -10.71 -9.98 -20.26
CA ARG A 340 -12.06 -9.75 -20.77
C ARG A 340 -12.98 -9.59 -19.55
N ARG A 341 -13.65 -8.44 -19.44
CA ARG A 341 -14.67 -8.23 -18.40
C ARG A 341 -15.61 -9.43 -18.44
N SER A 342 -15.76 -10.14 -17.33
CA SER A 342 -16.92 -11.01 -17.14
C SER A 342 -18.17 -10.15 -17.37
N PRO A 343 -19.17 -10.61 -18.13
CA PRO A 343 -20.37 -9.84 -18.37
C PRO A 343 -20.93 -9.39 -17.03
N THR A 344 -21.18 -8.10 -16.92
CA THR A 344 -21.88 -7.51 -15.79
C THR A 344 -23.19 -8.27 -15.64
N VAL A 345 -23.36 -9.00 -14.54
CA VAL A 345 -24.70 -9.43 -14.13
C VAL A 345 -25.44 -8.15 -13.82
N GLU A 346 -26.23 -7.66 -14.78
CA GLU A 346 -27.22 -6.63 -14.53
C GLU A 346 -28.16 -7.18 -13.46
N ALA A 347 -27.92 -6.77 -12.21
CA ALA A 347 -28.94 -6.86 -11.20
C ALA A 347 -30.08 -5.94 -11.66
N ARG A 348 -31.11 -6.52 -12.28
CA ARG A 348 -32.42 -5.88 -12.47
C ARG A 348 -32.96 -5.54 -11.08
N VAL A 349 -32.59 -4.38 -10.57
CA VAL A 349 -33.27 -3.75 -9.45
C VAL A 349 -34.54 -3.14 -10.04
N LYS A 350 -35.70 -3.77 -9.77
CA LYS A 350 -36.99 -3.15 -10.04
C LYS A 350 -37.04 -1.80 -9.32
N PRO A 351 -37.34 -0.69 -10.01
CA PRO A 351 -37.50 0.60 -9.35
C PRO A 351 -38.71 0.53 -8.40
N ALA A 352 -38.53 0.99 -7.16
CA ALA A 352 -39.61 1.14 -6.20
C ALA A 352 -40.63 2.19 -6.71
N PRO A 353 -41.94 2.00 -6.46
CA PRO A 353 -42.96 2.95 -6.90
C PRO A 353 -42.79 4.29 -6.17
N ARG A 354 -42.89 5.39 -6.92
CA ARG A 354 -42.83 6.77 -6.40
C ARG A 354 -44.02 7.02 -5.46
N PRO A 355 -43.85 7.72 -4.34
CA PRO A 355 -44.96 8.13 -3.49
C PRO A 355 -45.78 9.22 -4.18
N VAL A 356 -47.10 9.01 -4.22
CA VAL A 356 -48.11 9.99 -4.64
C VAL A 356 -48.14 11.11 -3.60
N ARG A 357 -47.79 12.34 -4.00
CA ARG A 357 -48.07 13.53 -3.21
C ARG A 357 -49.56 13.83 -3.29
N VAL A 358 -50.29 13.59 -2.21
CA VAL A 358 -51.62 14.16 -2.00
C VAL A 358 -51.41 15.55 -1.41
N LEU A 359 -51.83 16.57 -2.15
CA LEU A 359 -51.97 17.94 -1.66
C LEU A 359 -53.13 18.00 -0.65
N ARG A 360 -52.86 18.51 0.54
CA ARG A 360 -53.80 19.32 1.32
C ARG A 360 -53.05 20.54 1.82
#